data_AF-A0A7X8FZ20-F1
#
_entry.id   AF-A0A7X8FZ20-F1
#
_cell.length_a   1.000
_cell.length_b   1.000
_cell.length_c   1.000
_cell.angle_alpha   90.00
_cell.angle_beta   90.00
_cell.angle_gamma   90.00
#
_symmetry.space_group_name_H-M   'P 1'
#
loop_
_entity.id
_entity.type
_entity.pdbx_description
1 polymer ?
#
loop_
_entity_poly.entity_id
_entity_poly.type
_entity_poly.pdbx_seq_one_letter_code
_entity_poly.pdbx_strand_id
1 'polypeptide(L)'
;MINKIFEILGDKYEDEYHLMKNGKLREIYYEYSKKKSIFKKEDAFLYGIFSFLLEKYDDAIEYLLKDIENIHILDLDILYEIIGVAYLNKKNYLEATKYFILSISINPNNYASKYNLGITYLKNNNFTYAYKIFLEIQSSSFSNENIDKIVNYIKTKL
;
A
#
# COMPACT_ATOMS: atom_id res chain seq x y z
N MET A 1 -5.16 -3.37 7.00
CA MET A 1 -4.84 -3.57 5.57
C MET A 1 -5.76 -4.59 4.94
N ILE A 2 -5.80 -5.85 5.39
CA ILE A 2 -6.69 -6.90 4.84
C ILE A 2 -8.17 -6.49 4.79
N ASN A 3 -8.72 -5.88 5.84
CA ASN A 3 -10.12 -5.42 5.81
C ASN A 3 -10.38 -4.33 4.75
N LYS A 4 -9.43 -3.43 4.50
CA LYS A 4 -9.54 -2.41 3.42
C LYS A 4 -9.46 -3.04 2.04
N ILE A 5 -8.64 -4.08 1.88
CA ILE A 5 -8.58 -4.86 0.63
C ILE A 5 -9.94 -5.52 0.36
N PHE A 6 -10.60 -6.03 1.40
CA PHE A 6 -11.96 -6.57 1.25
C PHE A 6 -12.97 -5.50 0.83
N GLU A 7 -12.90 -4.29 1.39
CA GLU A 7 -13.77 -3.17 0.97
C GLU A 7 -13.62 -2.87 -0.54
N ILE A 8 -12.39 -2.87 -1.08
CA ILE A 8 -12.14 -2.67 -2.51
C ILE A 8 -12.70 -3.82 -3.35
N LEU A 9 -12.51 -5.04 -2.88
CA LEU A 9 -12.94 -6.24 -3.60
C LEU A 9 -14.48 -6.32 -3.62
N GLY A 10 -15.14 -5.93 -2.54
CA GLY A 10 -16.58 -6.04 -2.36
C GLY A 10 -17.04 -7.49 -2.18
N ASP A 11 -18.35 -7.66 -2.01
CA ASP A 11 -18.99 -8.93 -1.64
C ASP A 11 -18.73 -10.07 -2.65
N LYS A 12 -18.36 -9.74 -3.89
CA LYS A 12 -18.03 -10.71 -4.94
C LYS A 12 -16.85 -11.62 -4.58
N TYR A 13 -15.94 -11.20 -3.68
CA TYR A 13 -14.74 -11.96 -3.31
C TYR A 13 -14.73 -12.37 -1.83
N GLU A 14 -15.91 -12.65 -1.28
CA GLU A 14 -16.10 -13.13 0.09
C GLU A 14 -15.35 -14.46 0.35
N ASP A 15 -15.33 -15.35 -0.63
CA ASP A 15 -14.58 -16.62 -0.57
C ASP A 15 -13.07 -16.38 -0.42
N GLU A 16 -12.49 -15.52 -1.26
CA GLU A 16 -11.09 -15.13 -1.18
C GLU A 16 -10.75 -14.53 0.19
N TYR A 17 -11.64 -13.70 0.75
CA TYR A 17 -11.48 -13.11 2.07
C TYR A 17 -11.46 -14.16 3.19
N HIS A 18 -12.40 -15.11 3.18
CA HIS A 18 -12.43 -16.18 4.17
C HIS A 18 -11.17 -17.03 4.11
N LEU A 19 -10.71 -17.35 2.90
CA LEU A 19 -9.49 -18.13 2.70
C LEU A 19 -8.24 -17.34 3.14
N MET A 20 -8.20 -16.03 2.89
CA MET A 20 -7.15 -15.13 3.41
C MET A 20 -7.09 -15.15 4.94
N LYS A 21 -8.25 -15.00 5.60
CA LYS A 21 -8.34 -15.05 7.07
C LYS A 21 -7.93 -16.40 7.65
N ASN A 22 -8.22 -17.49 6.95
CA ASN A 22 -7.93 -18.85 7.39
C ASN A 22 -6.50 -19.32 7.05
N GLY A 23 -5.61 -18.42 6.62
CA GLY A 23 -4.21 -18.74 6.34
C GLY A 23 -3.97 -19.52 5.05
N LYS A 24 -4.99 -19.68 4.20
CA LYS A 24 -4.93 -20.40 2.92
C LYS A 24 -4.46 -19.54 1.74
N LEU A 25 -3.89 -18.37 2.01
CA LEU A 25 -3.44 -17.41 1.01
C LEU A 25 -2.50 -18.02 -0.05
N ARG A 26 -1.61 -18.94 0.35
CA ARG A 26 -0.69 -19.63 -0.57
C ARG A 26 -1.41 -20.54 -1.56
N GLU A 27 -2.48 -21.20 -1.12
CA GLU A 27 -3.29 -22.10 -1.94
C GLU A 27 -4.03 -21.30 -3.02
N ILE A 28 -4.69 -20.21 -2.62
CA ILE A 28 -5.37 -19.31 -3.56
C ILE A 28 -4.36 -18.74 -4.57
N TYR A 29 -3.22 -18.23 -4.10
CA TYR A 29 -2.20 -17.70 -4.98
C TYR A 29 -1.75 -18.74 -6.02
N TYR A 30 -1.61 -20.01 -5.63
CA TYR A 30 -1.24 -21.09 -6.54
C TYR A 30 -2.34 -21.40 -7.56
N GLU A 31 -3.61 -21.37 -7.15
CA GLU A 31 -4.74 -21.54 -8.08
C GLU A 31 -4.82 -20.40 -9.10
N TYR A 32 -4.58 -19.16 -8.68
CA TYR A 32 -4.50 -18.03 -9.60
C TYR A 32 -3.24 -18.10 -10.48
N SER A 33 -2.08 -18.50 -9.96
CA SER A 33 -0.85 -18.57 -10.76
C SER A 33 -0.95 -19.57 -11.93
N LYS A 34 -1.71 -20.66 -11.79
CA LYS A 34 -2.00 -21.61 -12.88
C LYS A 34 -2.79 -20.99 -14.03
N LYS A 35 -3.59 -19.98 -13.75
CA LYS A 35 -4.46 -19.31 -14.73
C LYS A 35 -3.79 -18.08 -15.36
N LYS A 36 -2.53 -17.77 -14.99
CA LYS A 36 -1.79 -16.55 -15.39
C LYS A 36 -1.77 -16.27 -16.89
N SER A 37 -1.77 -17.32 -17.73
CA SER A 37 -1.78 -17.20 -19.20
C SER A 37 -3.14 -16.87 -19.81
N ILE A 38 -4.23 -17.02 -19.05
CA ILE A 38 -5.61 -16.81 -19.50
C ILE A 38 -6.37 -15.84 -18.58
N PHE A 39 -5.66 -15.02 -17.82
CA PHE A 39 -6.28 -14.07 -16.90
C PHE A 39 -7.32 -13.22 -17.61
N LYS A 40 -8.55 -13.26 -17.08
CA LYS A 40 -9.49 -12.15 -17.25
C LYS A 40 -8.95 -10.96 -16.44
N LYS A 41 -9.39 -9.75 -16.77
CA LYS A 41 -8.85 -8.53 -16.14
C LYS A 41 -8.97 -8.58 -14.61
N GLU A 42 -10.09 -9.06 -14.10
CA GLU A 42 -10.36 -9.20 -12.67
C GLU A 42 -9.41 -10.21 -11.98
N ASP A 43 -8.94 -11.24 -12.71
CA ASP A 43 -7.99 -12.23 -12.20
C ASP A 43 -6.60 -11.62 -12.00
N ALA A 44 -6.22 -10.64 -12.84
CA ALA A 44 -4.95 -9.93 -12.72
C ALA A 44 -4.90 -9.08 -11.46
N PHE A 45 -5.95 -8.31 -11.17
CA PHE A 45 -6.02 -7.49 -9.96
C PHE A 45 -5.89 -8.34 -8.68
N LEU A 46 -6.70 -9.40 -8.57
CA LEU A 46 -6.66 -10.32 -7.44
C LEU A 46 -5.30 -11.01 -7.29
N TYR A 47 -4.70 -11.46 -8.41
CA TYR A 47 -3.35 -12.01 -8.39
C TYR A 47 -2.33 -10.99 -7.86
N GLY A 48 -2.46 -9.72 -8.25
CA GLY A 48 -1.64 -8.62 -7.72
C GLY A 48 -1.80 -8.46 -6.19
N ILE A 49 -3.04 -8.50 -5.68
CA ILE A 49 -3.35 -8.43 -4.25
C ILE A 49 -2.75 -9.63 -3.49
N PHE A 50 -2.92 -10.85 -3.97
CA PHE A 50 -2.34 -12.03 -3.32
C PHE A 50 -0.82 -12.01 -3.35
N SER A 51 -0.24 -11.55 -4.47
CA SER A 51 1.20 -11.36 -4.59
C SER A 51 1.70 -10.36 -3.55
N PHE A 52 0.99 -9.24 -3.34
CA PHE A 52 1.33 -8.26 -2.32
C PHE A 52 1.31 -8.87 -0.92
N LEU A 53 0.23 -9.60 -0.57
CA LEU A 53 0.07 -10.23 0.74
C LEU A 53 1.09 -11.34 1.01
N LEU A 54 1.66 -11.92 -0.05
CA LEU A 54 2.76 -12.90 0.01
C LEU A 54 4.14 -12.26 -0.14
N GLU A 55 4.23 -10.93 -0.08
CA GLU A 55 5.47 -10.15 -0.21
C GLU A 55 6.19 -10.35 -1.56
N LYS A 56 5.48 -10.83 -2.57
CA LYS A 56 5.94 -10.94 -3.97
C LYS A 56 5.75 -9.61 -4.67
N TYR A 57 6.52 -8.61 -4.26
CA TYR A 57 6.29 -7.22 -4.65
C TYR A 57 6.40 -6.95 -6.15
N ASP A 58 7.25 -7.67 -6.89
CA ASP A 58 7.33 -7.50 -8.35
C ASP A 58 6.04 -7.93 -9.07
N ASP A 59 5.58 -9.15 -8.78
CA ASP A 59 4.29 -9.64 -9.28
C ASP A 59 3.15 -8.71 -8.85
N ALA A 60 3.17 -8.26 -7.58
CA ALA A 60 2.16 -7.33 -7.07
C ALA A 60 2.10 -6.05 -7.90
N ILE A 61 3.23 -5.38 -8.08
CA ILE A 61 3.32 -4.12 -8.82
C ILE A 61 2.88 -4.32 -10.28
N GLU A 62 3.40 -5.35 -10.96
CA GLU A 62 3.08 -5.61 -12.37
C GLU A 62 1.58 -5.79 -12.57
N TYR A 63 0.94 -6.62 -11.74
CA TYR A 63 -0.44 -7.02 -11.94
C TYR A 63 -1.45 -6.01 -11.41
N LEU A 64 -1.10 -5.25 -10.36
CA LEU A 64 -1.93 -4.13 -9.89
C LEU A 64 -1.93 -2.97 -10.89
N LEU A 65 -0.82 -2.69 -11.57
CA LEU A 65 -0.75 -1.62 -12.57
C LEU A 65 -1.51 -1.94 -13.86
N LYS A 66 -1.66 -3.22 -14.21
CA LYS A 66 -2.40 -3.64 -15.43
C LYS A 66 -3.88 -3.30 -15.41
N ASP A 67 -4.48 -3.20 -14.22
CA ASP A 67 -5.93 -3.01 -14.09
C ASP A 67 -6.32 -1.63 -13.53
N ILE A 68 -5.36 -0.72 -13.43
CA ILE A 68 -5.55 0.56 -12.77
C ILE A 68 -6.61 1.45 -13.43
N GLU A 69 -6.80 1.31 -14.74
CA GLU A 69 -7.75 2.10 -15.53
C GLU A 69 -9.21 1.68 -15.31
N ASN A 70 -9.47 0.49 -14.76
CA ASN A 70 -10.82 -0.04 -14.57
C ASN A 70 -11.31 0.07 -13.11
N ILE A 71 -10.49 0.64 -12.22
CA ILE A 71 -10.77 0.75 -10.78
C ILE A 71 -11.49 2.07 -10.51
N HIS A 72 -12.51 2.03 -9.64
CA HIS A 72 -13.23 3.23 -9.23
C HIS A 72 -12.27 4.21 -8.54
N ILE A 73 -12.44 5.51 -8.81
CA ILE A 73 -11.53 6.55 -8.32
C ILE A 73 -11.35 6.55 -6.80
N LEU A 74 -12.38 6.15 -6.05
CA LEU A 74 -12.36 6.09 -4.59
C LEU A 74 -11.60 4.88 -4.03
N ASP A 75 -11.29 3.89 -4.87
CA ASP A 75 -10.47 2.73 -4.51
C ASP A 75 -9.01 2.92 -4.97
N LEU A 76 -8.75 3.90 -5.85
CA LEU A 76 -7.42 4.17 -6.37
C LEU A 76 -6.45 4.67 -5.30
N ASP A 77 -6.92 5.38 -4.26
CA ASP A 77 -6.04 5.80 -3.18
C ASP A 77 -5.48 4.60 -2.41
N ILE A 78 -6.31 3.59 -2.12
CA ILE A 78 -5.89 2.36 -1.45
C ILE A 78 -5.00 1.53 -2.39
N LEU A 79 -5.32 1.47 -3.69
CA LEU A 79 -4.45 0.79 -4.65
C LEU A 79 -3.05 1.42 -4.69
N TYR A 80 -2.98 2.75 -4.81
CA TYR A 80 -1.71 3.47 -4.81
C TYR A 80 -0.98 3.34 -3.47
N GLU A 81 -1.68 3.27 -2.34
CA GLU A 81 -1.09 2.94 -1.04
C GLU A 81 -0.39 1.57 -1.11
N ILE A 82 -1.07 0.53 -1.61
CA ILE A 82 -0.54 -0.83 -1.74
C ILE A 82 0.72 -0.85 -2.63
N ILE A 83 0.65 -0.23 -3.81
CA ILE A 83 1.78 -0.13 -4.74
C ILE A 83 2.95 0.62 -4.10
N GLY A 84 2.69 1.73 -3.40
CA GLY A 84 3.69 2.48 -2.66
C GLY A 84 4.38 1.65 -1.58
N VAL A 85 3.62 0.85 -0.82
CA VAL A 85 4.16 -0.08 0.18
C VAL A 85 5.02 -1.16 -0.49
N ALA A 86 4.63 -1.68 -1.64
CA ALA A 86 5.41 -2.66 -2.39
C ALA A 86 6.78 -2.06 -2.80
N TYR A 87 6.81 -0.86 -3.36
CA TYR A 87 8.07 -0.17 -3.70
C TYR A 87 8.91 0.17 -2.47
N LEU A 88 8.28 0.56 -1.35
CA LEU A 88 8.98 0.87 -0.10
C LEU A 88 9.72 -0.37 0.42
N ASN A 89 9.09 -1.54 0.40
CA ASN A 89 9.71 -2.80 0.82
C ASN A 89 10.84 -3.23 -0.14
N LYS A 90 10.71 -2.93 -1.43
CA LYS A 90 11.80 -3.05 -2.41
C LYS A 90 12.92 -2.01 -2.24
N LYS A 91 12.80 -1.10 -1.27
CA LYS A 91 13.72 0.05 -1.05
C LYS A 91 13.82 0.99 -2.25
N ASN A 92 12.85 0.94 -3.18
CA ASN A 92 12.74 1.90 -4.26
C ASN A 92 11.96 3.11 -3.74
N TYR A 93 12.68 3.98 -3.01
CA TYR A 93 12.09 5.12 -2.34
C TYR A 93 11.49 6.16 -3.30
N LEU A 94 12.03 6.27 -4.51
CA LEU A 94 11.52 7.21 -5.53
C LEU A 94 10.09 6.84 -5.95
N GLU A 95 9.88 5.60 -6.39
CA GLU A 95 8.55 5.15 -6.78
C GLU A 95 7.61 5.06 -5.58
N ALA A 96 8.09 4.62 -4.40
CA ALA A 96 7.29 4.62 -3.19
C ALA A 96 6.73 6.02 -2.87
N THR A 97 7.58 7.06 -2.90
CA THR A 97 7.17 8.46 -2.71
C THR A 97 6.12 8.88 -3.73
N LYS A 98 6.33 8.58 -5.01
CA LYS A 98 5.38 8.91 -6.08
C LYS A 98 3.99 8.31 -5.82
N TYR A 99 3.92 7.01 -5.52
CA TYR A 99 2.64 6.34 -5.30
C TYR A 99 1.94 6.77 -4.00
N PHE A 100 2.69 7.06 -2.92
CA PHE A 100 2.07 7.65 -1.73
C PHE A 100 1.51 9.06 -1.99
N ILE A 101 2.20 9.88 -2.79
CA ILE A 101 1.67 11.20 -3.20
C ILE A 101 0.40 11.05 -4.03
N LEU A 102 0.36 10.10 -4.98
CA LEU A 102 -0.84 9.82 -5.76
C LEU A 102 -2.01 9.40 -4.86
N SER A 103 -1.77 8.51 -3.90
CA SER A 103 -2.77 8.09 -2.92
C SER A 103 -3.32 9.29 -2.13
N ILE A 104 -2.45 10.15 -1.58
CA ILE A 104 -2.84 11.34 -0.81
C ILE A 104 -3.56 12.37 -1.69
N SER A 105 -3.23 12.46 -2.99
CA SER A 105 -3.90 13.39 -3.90
C SER A 105 -5.36 13.03 -4.17
N ILE A 106 -5.70 11.73 -4.14
CA ILE A 106 -7.07 11.23 -4.26
C ILE A 106 -7.78 11.33 -2.92
N ASN A 107 -7.12 10.88 -1.85
CA ASN A 107 -7.66 10.91 -0.50
C ASN A 107 -6.69 11.64 0.44
N PRO A 108 -6.86 12.96 0.64
CA PRO A 108 -6.02 13.75 1.55
C PRO A 108 -6.07 13.26 3.01
N ASN A 109 -7.10 12.50 3.38
CA ASN A 109 -7.27 11.92 4.72
C ASN A 109 -6.66 10.52 4.84
N ASN A 110 -6.01 9.98 3.81
CA ASN A 110 -5.32 8.69 3.90
C ASN A 110 -4.07 8.79 4.80
N TYR A 111 -4.30 8.63 6.10
CA TYR A 111 -3.26 8.63 7.12
C TYR A 111 -2.17 7.60 6.86
N ALA A 112 -2.53 6.40 6.37
CA ALA A 112 -1.57 5.33 6.13
C ALA A 112 -0.56 5.71 5.03
N SER A 113 -1.04 6.28 3.92
CA SER A 113 -0.16 6.82 2.87
C SER A 113 0.68 7.99 3.36
N LYS A 114 0.12 8.91 4.16
CA LYS A 114 0.88 10.03 4.74
C LYS A 114 1.99 9.55 5.68
N TYR A 115 1.68 8.61 6.56
CA TYR A 115 2.65 8.00 7.46
C TYR A 115 3.75 7.27 6.69
N ASN A 116 3.38 6.44 5.71
CA ASN A 116 4.34 5.70 4.89
C ASN A 116 5.19 6.61 4.01
N LEU A 117 4.66 7.74 3.55
CA LEU A 117 5.45 8.78 2.88
C LEU A 117 6.53 9.35 3.81
N GLY A 118 6.17 9.65 5.07
CA GLY A 118 7.13 10.06 6.10
C GLY A 118 8.22 9.00 6.33
N ILE A 119 7.84 7.74 6.49
CA ILE A 119 8.78 6.61 6.62
C ILE A 119 9.67 6.46 5.38
N THR A 120 9.13 6.66 4.18
CA THR A 120 9.87 6.60 2.92
C THR A 120 10.96 7.66 2.88
N TYR A 121 10.61 8.91 3.24
CA TYR A 121 11.61 9.97 3.36
C TYR A 121 12.68 9.67 4.41
N LEU A 122 12.30 9.10 5.57
CA LEU A 122 13.28 8.68 6.59
C LEU A 122 14.25 7.63 6.08
N LYS A 123 13.73 6.58 5.44
CA LYS A 123 14.57 5.50 4.91
C LYS A 123 15.46 5.98 3.76
N ASN A 124 15.04 7.03 3.04
CA ASN A 124 15.85 7.70 2.03
C ASN A 124 16.75 8.82 2.59
N ASN A 125 16.93 8.91 3.92
CA ASN A 125 17.71 9.94 4.63
C ASN A 125 17.28 11.39 4.32
N ASN A 126 16.06 11.58 3.82
CA ASN A 126 15.52 12.90 3.53
C ASN A 126 14.82 13.45 4.79
N PHE A 127 15.63 13.80 5.79
CA PHE A 127 15.15 14.20 7.12
C PHE A 127 14.28 15.45 7.07
N THR A 128 14.54 16.40 6.18
CA THR A 128 13.76 17.64 6.06
C THR A 128 12.30 17.36 5.68
N TYR A 129 12.08 16.57 4.62
CA TYR A 129 10.71 16.23 4.19
C TYR A 129 10.03 15.27 5.17
N ALA A 130 10.76 14.32 5.75
CA ALA A 130 10.23 13.47 6.80
C ALA A 130 9.76 14.29 8.01
N TYR A 131 10.58 15.24 8.47
CA TYR A 131 10.25 16.10 9.61
C TYR A 131 8.95 16.87 9.37
N LYS A 132 8.80 17.47 8.19
CA LYS A 132 7.58 18.19 7.80
C LYS A 132 6.34 17.28 7.89
N ILE A 133 6.40 16.09 7.30
CA ILE A 133 5.28 15.14 7.31
C ILE A 133 4.92 14.71 8.73
N PHE A 134 5.92 14.39 9.57
CA PHE A 134 5.67 13.94 10.93
C PHE A 134 5.19 15.06 11.87
N LEU A 135 5.60 16.32 11.65
CA LEU A 135 5.03 17.46 12.37
C LEU A 135 3.54 17.67 12.02
N GLU A 136 3.17 17.51 10.76
CA GLU A 136 1.77 17.58 10.35
C GLU A 136 0.94 16.46 10.99
N ILE A 137 1.49 15.24 11.09
CA ILE A 137 0.83 14.13 11.79
C ILE A 137 0.72 14.41 13.30
N GLN A 138 1.80 14.91 13.92
CA GLN A 138 1.85 15.25 15.35
C GLN A 138 0.84 16.33 15.74
N SER A 139 0.51 17.22 14.80
CA SER A 139 -0.47 18.31 15.00
C SER A 139 -1.91 17.88 14.71
N SER A 140 -2.14 16.61 14.35
CA SER A 140 -3.46 16.07 13.97
C SER A 140 -4.02 15.13 15.05
N SER A 141 -5.24 14.62 14.83
CA SER A 141 -5.85 13.59 15.68
C SER A 141 -5.09 12.26 15.71
N PHE A 142 -4.11 12.05 14.82
CA PHE A 142 -3.29 10.85 14.76
C PHE A 142 -1.99 10.94 15.59
N SER A 143 -1.78 12.06 16.29
CA SER A 143 -0.64 12.23 17.18
C SER A 143 -0.62 11.18 18.30
N ASN A 144 0.57 10.69 18.62
CA ASN A 144 0.80 9.73 19.70
C ASN A 144 2.30 9.69 20.07
N GLU A 145 2.63 9.01 21.16
CA GLU A 145 4.01 8.92 21.67
C GLU A 145 5.01 8.38 20.64
N ASN A 146 4.60 7.51 19.72
CA ASN A 146 5.48 7.02 18.66
C ASN A 146 5.81 8.12 17.65
N ILE A 147 4.84 8.97 17.29
CA ILE A 147 5.07 10.14 16.44
C ILE A 147 6.03 11.11 17.12
N ASP A 148 5.85 11.37 18.42
CA ASP A 148 6.75 12.25 19.19
C ASP A 148 8.20 11.72 19.18
N LYS A 149 8.38 10.42 19.38
CA LYS A 149 9.69 9.75 19.29
C LYS A 149 10.31 9.90 17.90
N ILE A 150 9.51 9.71 16.84
CA ILE A 150 9.96 9.89 15.45
C ILE A 150 10.40 11.34 15.22
N VAL A 151 9.58 12.32 15.57
CA VAL A 151 9.88 13.76 15.41
C VAL A 151 11.17 14.12 16.15
N ASN A 152 11.33 13.69 17.39
CA ASN A 152 12.54 13.93 18.18
C ASN A 152 13.77 13.27 17.56
N TYR A 153 13.66 12.02 17.10
CA TYR A 153 14.74 11.35 16.38
C TYR A 153 15.18 12.14 15.14
N ILE A 154 14.23 12.56 14.30
CA ILE A 154 14.53 13.31 13.08
C ILE A 154 15.23 14.63 13.40
N LYS A 155 14.78 15.32 14.46
CA LYS A 155 15.38 16.58 14.91
C LYS A 155 16.86 16.44 15.26
N THR A 156 17.31 15.26 15.72
CA THR A 156 18.75 15.00 15.97
C THR A 156 19.58 14.77 14.69
N LYS A 157 18.93 14.65 13.54
CA LYS A 157 19.55 14.38 12.23
C LYS A 157 19.50 15.57 11.26
N LEU A 158 18.82 16.65 11.65
CA LEU A 158 18.79 17.96 10.97
C LEU A 158 19.94 18.83 11.46
#